data_AF-A0A7S3HW47-F1
#
_entry.id   AF-A0A7S3HW47-F1
#
_cell.length_a   1.000
_cell.length_b   1.000
_cell.length_c   1.000
_cell.angle_alpha   90.00
_cell.angle_beta   90.00
_cell.angle_gamma   90.00
#
_symmetry.space_group_name_H-M   'P 1'
#
loop_
_entity.id
_entity.type
_entity.pdbx_description
1 polymer ?
#
loop_
_entity_poly.entity_id
_entity_poly.type
_entity_poly.pdbx_seq_one_letter_code
_entity_poly.pdbx_strand_id
1 'polypeptide(L)'
;MALYALLPNFGTFDYYFMLDVVGITQFQYSMISVLHYACMFVGSFIFRRWLKDVEIRNLTIAEVMICLFCAPFTILFVTRNNLAFGISDGFIIIFTDIIGDIFSMCLVVLPMCVLFTKITPKNIEATCFAMLAGLHNIKNSIRGYIGSSINDNMIGVTRDNMDDFWKLKVISIICSCAPLLFIFLLPTNKQIEDCQ
;
A
#
# COMPACT_ATOMS: atom_id res chain seq x y z
N MET A 1 -9.31 -7.43 -3.26
CA MET A 1 -7.84 -7.71 -3.30
C MET A 1 -7.25 -7.74 -4.70
N ALA A 2 -7.86 -8.45 -5.67
CA ALA A 2 -7.35 -8.53 -7.05
C ALA A 2 -7.24 -7.16 -7.75
N LEU A 3 -8.11 -6.22 -7.40
CA LEU A 3 -8.08 -4.85 -7.91
C LEU A 3 -6.76 -4.11 -7.67
N TYR A 4 -6.10 -4.43 -6.55
CA TYR A 4 -4.82 -3.83 -6.18
C TYR A 4 -3.62 -4.55 -6.84
N ALA A 5 -3.85 -5.59 -7.64
CA ALA A 5 -2.79 -6.35 -8.32
C ALA A 5 -2.11 -5.55 -9.44
N LEU A 6 -2.81 -4.56 -10.00
CA LEU A 6 -2.30 -3.72 -11.08
C LEU A 6 -1.43 -2.55 -10.59
N LEU A 7 -1.36 -2.30 -9.27
CA LEU A 7 -0.49 -1.24 -8.74
C LEU A 7 0.97 -1.68 -8.82
N PRO A 8 1.82 -1.02 -9.61
CA PRO A 8 3.24 -1.36 -9.65
C PRO A 8 3.88 -1.11 -8.28
N ASN A 9 4.71 -2.04 -7.84
CA ASN A 9 5.48 -1.93 -6.61
C ASN A 9 6.96 -1.73 -6.95
N PHE A 10 7.60 -0.74 -6.32
CA PHE A 10 8.98 -0.35 -6.54
C PHE A 10 9.87 -0.57 -5.30
N GLY A 11 9.49 -1.48 -4.39
CA GLY A 11 10.15 -1.65 -3.09
C GLY A 11 11.68 -1.84 -3.14
N THR A 12 12.23 -2.49 -4.17
CA THR A 12 13.69 -2.60 -4.34
C THR A 12 14.35 -1.26 -4.64
N PHE A 13 13.71 -0.42 -5.47
CA PHE A 13 14.19 0.92 -5.78
C PHE A 13 14.03 1.86 -4.58
N ASP A 14 12.93 1.74 -3.81
CA ASP A 14 12.75 2.46 -2.55
C ASP A 14 13.88 2.17 -1.56
N TYR A 15 14.27 0.89 -1.43
CA TYR A 15 15.38 0.49 -0.58
C TYR A 15 16.71 1.12 -1.01
N TYR A 16 17.05 1.05 -2.30
CA TYR A 16 18.27 1.67 -2.81
C TYR A 16 18.23 3.20 -2.65
N PHE A 17 17.07 3.84 -2.84
CA PHE A 17 16.92 5.28 -2.63
C PHE A 17 17.19 5.68 -1.18
N MET A 18 16.65 4.92 -0.21
CA MET A 18 16.89 5.18 1.21
C MET A 18 18.37 5.02 1.62
N LEU A 19 19.07 4.05 1.04
CA LEU A 19 20.49 3.83 1.36
C LEU A 19 21.41 4.81 0.61
N ASP A 20 21.28 4.89 -0.71
CA ASP A 20 22.27 5.52 -1.58
C ASP A 20 22.01 7.04 -1.72
N VAL A 21 20.75 7.50 -1.68
CA VAL A 21 20.39 8.93 -1.84
C VAL A 21 20.11 9.62 -0.51
N VAL A 22 19.35 8.98 0.38
CA VAL A 22 19.03 9.55 1.70
C VAL A 22 20.18 9.35 2.69
N GLY A 23 21.00 8.30 2.50
CA GLY A 23 22.16 8.02 3.35
C GLY A 23 21.79 7.30 4.66
N ILE A 24 20.63 6.64 4.72
CA ILE A 24 20.22 5.87 5.90
C ILE A 24 21.08 4.60 5.96
N THR A 25 21.58 4.26 7.15
CA THR A 25 22.31 3.00 7.33
C THR A 25 21.35 1.80 7.30
N GLN A 26 21.84 0.63 6.88
CA GLN A 26 21.02 -0.60 6.87
C GLN A 26 20.43 -0.93 8.26
N PHE A 27 21.17 -0.61 9.33
CA PHE A 27 20.69 -0.76 10.70
C PHE A 27 19.50 0.16 11.00
N GLN A 28 19.60 1.46 10.65
CA GLN A 28 18.50 2.41 10.82
C GLN A 28 17.26 2.02 10.00
N TYR A 29 17.44 1.60 8.75
CA TYR A 29 16.35 1.09 7.91
C TYR A 29 15.64 -0.11 8.57
N SER A 30 16.42 -1.03 9.14
CA SER A 30 15.88 -2.19 9.87
C SER A 30 15.10 -1.77 11.12
N MET A 31 15.59 -0.78 11.88
CA MET A 31 14.87 -0.24 13.05
C MET A 31 13.55 0.45 12.65
N ILE A 32 13.54 1.21 11.56
CA ILE A 32 12.32 1.80 10.99
C ILE A 32 11.33 0.70 10.61
N SER A 33 11.80 -0.39 10.01
CA SER A 33 10.96 -1.54 9.65
C SER A 33 10.35 -2.23 10.86
N VAL A 34 11.10 -2.39 11.96
CA VAL A 34 10.56 -2.94 13.21
C VAL A 34 9.49 -2.04 13.79
N LEU A 35 9.74 -0.72 13.83
CA LEU A 35 8.75 0.27 14.27
C LEU A 35 7.50 0.21 13.39
N HIS A 36 7.67 0.11 12.07
CA HIS A 36 6.60 -0.04 11.11
C HIS A 36 5.69 -1.23 11.48
N TYR A 37 6.25 -2.44 11.63
CA TYR A 37 5.46 -3.62 11.96
C TYR A 37 4.75 -3.49 13.32
N ALA A 38 5.39 -2.85 14.31
CA ALA A 38 4.75 -2.55 15.59
C ALA A 38 3.55 -1.61 15.41
N CYS A 39 3.69 -0.57 14.59
CA CYS A 39 2.62 0.38 14.28
C CYS A 39 1.46 -0.27 13.50
N MET A 40 1.69 -1.28 12.67
CA MET A 40 0.61 -1.99 11.96
C MET A 40 -0.42 -2.64 12.90
N PHE A 41 -0.01 -3.06 14.10
CA PHE A 41 -0.94 -3.56 15.12
C PHE A 41 -1.92 -2.46 15.58
N VAL A 42 -1.46 -1.21 15.66
CA VAL A 42 -2.31 -0.06 16.00
C VAL A 42 -3.40 0.12 14.94
N GLY A 43 -3.05 0.00 13.65
CA GLY A 43 -4.04 0.01 12.56
C GLY A 43 -5.12 -1.07 12.73
N SER A 44 -4.74 -2.25 13.18
CA SER A 44 -5.68 -3.34 13.45
C SER A 44 -6.63 -3.03 14.61
N PHE A 45 -6.14 -2.34 15.65
CA PHE A 45 -6.95 -1.89 16.77
C PHE A 45 -7.95 -0.80 16.35
N ILE A 46 -7.49 0.19 15.58
CA ILE A 46 -8.32 1.27 15.00
C ILE A 46 -9.47 0.67 14.19
N PHE A 47 -9.18 -0.29 13.31
CA PHE A 47 -10.19 -0.96 12.51
C PHE A 47 -11.27 -1.63 13.39
N ARG A 48 -10.84 -2.45 14.35
CA ARG A 48 -11.74 -3.17 15.24
C ARG A 48 -12.63 -2.23 16.06
N ARG A 49 -12.12 -1.07 16.47
CA ARG A 49 -12.85 -0.14 17.37
C ARG A 49 -13.83 0.77 16.64
N TRP A 50 -13.50 1.23 15.43
CA TRP A 50 -14.25 2.29 14.75
C TRP A 50 -14.69 1.98 13.32
N LEU A 51 -14.01 1.09 12.59
CA LEU A 51 -14.25 0.90 11.15
C LEU A 51 -14.95 -0.42 10.81
N LYS A 52 -15.12 -1.32 11.79
CA LYS A 52 -15.67 -2.67 11.57
C LYS A 52 -17.09 -2.68 10.95
N ASP A 53 -17.90 -1.66 11.26
CA ASP A 53 -19.32 -1.58 10.87
C ASP A 53 -19.53 -0.70 9.62
N VAL A 54 -18.47 -0.08 9.10
CA VAL A 54 -18.53 0.81 7.93
C VAL A 54 -18.52 -0.02 6.65
N GLU A 55 -19.25 0.44 5.63
CA GLU A 55 -19.23 -0.18 4.30
C GLU A 55 -17.83 -0.15 3.68
N ILE A 56 -17.41 -1.30 3.15
CA ILE A 56 -16.08 -1.49 2.55
C ILE A 56 -15.84 -0.52 1.37
N ARG A 57 -16.91 -0.17 0.65
CA ARG A 57 -16.87 0.84 -0.42
C ARG A 57 -16.39 2.19 0.12
N ASN A 58 -16.98 2.68 1.20
CA ASN A 58 -16.61 3.96 1.80
C ASN A 58 -15.19 3.92 2.38
N LEU A 59 -14.78 2.79 2.97
CA LEU A 59 -13.41 2.61 3.46
C LEU A 59 -12.39 2.64 2.32
N THR A 60 -12.70 2.00 1.18
CA THR A 60 -11.85 2.01 -0.01
C THR A 60 -11.72 3.42 -0.60
N ILE A 61 -12.82 4.19 -0.65
CA ILE A 61 -12.77 5.61 -1.10
C ILE A 61 -11.89 6.41 -0.15
N ALA A 62 -12.08 6.27 1.17
CA ALA A 62 -11.29 6.99 2.17
C ALA A 62 -9.79 6.68 2.02
N GLU A 63 -9.43 5.42 1.77
CA GLU A 63 -8.03 5.04 1.55
C GLU A 63 -7.43 5.70 0.32
N VAL A 64 -8.14 5.68 -0.82
CA VAL A 64 -7.63 6.31 -2.04
C VAL A 64 -7.52 7.83 -1.86
N MET A 65 -8.46 8.46 -1.16
CA MET A 65 -8.39 9.89 -0.85
C MET A 65 -7.18 10.24 0.03
N ILE A 66 -6.88 9.41 1.03
CA ILE A 66 -5.69 9.56 1.87
C ILE A 66 -4.42 9.34 1.03
N CYS A 67 -4.40 8.33 0.17
CA CYS A 67 -3.27 8.06 -0.73
C CYS A 67 -3.01 9.26 -1.65
N LEU A 68 -4.05 9.84 -2.25
CA LEU A 68 -3.97 11.04 -3.07
C LEU A 68 -3.49 12.27 -2.29
N PHE A 69 -3.88 12.39 -1.02
CA PHE A 69 -3.40 13.45 -0.15
C PHE A 69 -1.91 13.28 0.21
N CYS A 70 -1.45 12.03 0.40
CA CYS A 70 -0.05 11.71 0.70
C CYS A 70 0.87 11.77 -0.55
N ALA A 71 0.33 11.52 -1.75
CA ALA A 71 1.04 11.53 -3.01
C ALA A 71 1.99 12.73 -3.25
N PRO A 72 1.58 14.00 -3.05
CA PRO A 72 2.48 15.13 -3.22
C PRO A 72 3.66 15.11 -2.23
N PHE A 73 3.47 14.63 -1.00
CA PHE A 73 4.55 14.48 -0.02
C PHE A 73 5.55 13.42 -0.45
N THR A 74 5.09 12.30 -1.01
CA THR A 74 5.96 11.27 -1.58
C THR A 74 6.77 11.81 -2.76
N ILE A 75 6.18 12.62 -3.64
CA ILE A 75 6.90 13.25 -4.75
C ILE A 75 7.94 14.27 -4.23
N LEU A 76 7.57 15.07 -3.23
CA LEU A 76 8.48 16.02 -2.58
C LEU A 76 9.69 15.31 -1.94
N PHE A 77 9.45 14.16 -1.33
CA PHE A 77 10.49 13.32 -0.74
C PHE A 77 11.47 12.79 -1.78
N VAL A 78 10.94 12.19 -2.85
CA VAL A 78 11.77 11.58 -3.90
C VAL A 78 12.57 12.61 -4.67
N THR A 79 12.01 13.81 -4.88
CA THR A 79 12.72 14.93 -5.54
C THR A 79 13.72 15.64 -4.62
N ARG A 80 13.86 15.23 -3.35
CA ARG A 80 14.72 15.86 -2.32
C ARG A 80 14.44 17.35 -2.08
N ASN A 81 13.31 17.86 -2.60
CA ASN A 81 12.85 19.22 -2.36
C ASN A 81 12.41 19.42 -0.91
N ASN A 82 12.18 18.35 -0.15
CA ASN A 82 11.90 18.39 1.28
C ASN A 82 12.97 19.13 2.10
N LEU A 83 14.25 19.01 1.72
CA LEU A 83 15.35 19.70 2.39
C LEU A 83 15.29 21.22 2.19
N ALA A 84 14.80 21.69 1.04
CA ALA A 84 14.58 23.12 0.78
C ALA A 84 13.49 23.72 1.69
N PHE A 85 12.53 22.90 2.12
CA PHE A 85 11.51 23.27 3.10
C PHE A 85 11.93 23.06 4.56
N GLY A 86 13.14 22.55 4.82
CA GLY A 86 13.66 22.28 6.16
C GLY A 86 13.01 21.09 6.87
N ILE A 87 12.34 20.19 6.13
CA ILE A 87 11.67 19.02 6.70
C ILE A 87 12.67 17.86 6.77
N SER A 88 12.80 17.24 7.94
CA SER A 88 13.66 16.07 8.14
C SER A 88 13.16 14.86 7.33
N ASP A 89 14.09 14.17 6.65
CA ASP A 89 13.83 12.93 5.91
C ASP A 89 13.08 11.89 6.76
N GLY A 90 13.48 11.73 8.04
CA GLY A 90 12.88 10.75 8.95
C GLY A 90 11.41 11.04 9.25
N PHE A 91 11.02 12.31 9.36
CA PHE A 91 9.62 12.67 9.59
C PHE A 91 8.75 12.31 8.39
N ILE A 92 9.24 12.59 7.18
CA ILE A 92 8.51 12.26 5.95
C ILE A 92 8.37 10.75 5.78
N ILE A 93 9.45 9.98 6.00
CA ILE A 93 9.39 8.51 5.92
C ILE A 93 8.35 7.94 6.90
N ILE A 94 8.32 8.42 8.14
CA ILE A 94 7.31 7.98 9.12
C ILE A 94 5.90 8.36 8.64
N PHE A 95 5.73 9.56 8.08
CA PHE A 95 4.43 10.05 7.65
C PHE A 95 3.91 9.36 6.38
N THR A 96 4.74 9.19 5.36
CA THR A 96 4.31 8.59 4.08
C THR A 96 4.25 7.07 4.15
N ASP A 97 5.23 6.43 4.79
CA ASP A 97 5.36 4.97 4.73
C ASP A 97 4.66 4.33 5.93
N ILE A 98 5.01 4.72 7.16
CA ILE A 98 4.45 4.06 8.35
C ILE A 98 2.97 4.43 8.51
N ILE A 99 2.65 5.73 8.55
CA ILE A 99 1.26 6.17 8.74
C ILE A 99 0.40 5.80 7.52
N GLY A 100 0.95 5.92 6.31
CA GLY A 100 0.27 5.48 5.08
C GLY A 100 -0.13 4.00 5.13
N ASP A 101 0.77 3.12 5.55
CA ASP A 101 0.49 1.69 5.62
C ASP A 101 -0.44 1.33 6.79
N ILE A 102 -0.44 2.08 7.90
CA ILE A 102 -1.48 1.95 8.94
C ILE A 102 -2.86 2.20 8.32
N PHE A 103 -3.01 3.26 7.52
CA PHE A 103 -4.27 3.56 6.85
C PHE A 103 -4.66 2.48 5.84
N SER A 104 -3.73 2.02 5.00
CA SER A 104 -4.03 0.94 4.04
C SER A 104 -4.40 -0.38 4.73
N MET A 105 -3.74 -0.72 5.85
CA MET A 105 -4.05 -1.88 6.67
C MET A 105 -5.48 -1.82 7.23
N CYS A 106 -5.86 -0.69 7.83
CA CYS A 106 -7.17 -0.55 8.49
C CYS A 106 -8.33 -0.28 7.52
N LEU A 107 -8.08 0.37 6.39
CA LEU A 107 -9.13 0.76 5.43
C LEU A 107 -9.31 -0.23 4.27
N VAL A 108 -8.31 -1.06 3.96
CA VAL A 108 -8.38 -1.98 2.81
C VAL A 108 -8.14 -3.41 3.24
N VAL A 109 -7.01 -3.72 3.88
CA VAL A 109 -6.61 -5.12 4.14
C VAL A 109 -7.59 -5.82 5.07
N LEU A 110 -7.86 -5.23 6.24
CA LEU A 110 -8.73 -5.86 7.25
C LEU A 110 -10.20 -5.96 6.83
N PRO A 111 -10.83 -4.91 6.27
CA PRO A 111 -12.21 -5.02 5.79
C PRO A 111 -12.35 -6.07 4.68
N MET A 112 -11.36 -6.20 3.80
CA MET A 112 -11.34 -7.24 2.75
C MET A 112 -11.22 -8.65 3.33
N CYS A 113 -10.41 -8.84 4.37
CA CYS A 113 -10.33 -10.12 5.07
C CYS A 113 -11.66 -10.47 5.75
N VAL A 114 -12.30 -9.50 6.42
CA VAL A 114 -13.62 -9.69 7.04
C VAL A 114 -14.68 -10.00 5.99
N LEU A 115 -14.67 -9.31 4.86
CA LEU A 115 -15.57 -9.63 3.73
C LEU A 115 -15.40 -11.07 3.28
N PHE A 116 -14.16 -11.47 3.07
CA PHE A 116 -13.83 -12.82 2.63
C PHE A 116 -14.31 -13.87 3.64
N THR A 117 -14.20 -13.61 4.94
CA THR A 117 -14.75 -14.51 5.97
C THR A 117 -16.26 -14.66 5.89
N LYS A 118 -16.98 -13.57 5.58
CA LYS A 118 -18.44 -13.59 5.51
C LYS A 118 -18.96 -14.39 4.32
N ILE A 119 -18.22 -14.36 3.21
CA ILE A 119 -18.55 -15.09 1.97
C ILE A 119 -18.15 -16.57 2.05
N THR A 120 -17.15 -16.89 2.88
CA THR A 120 -16.65 -18.26 2.99
C THR A 120 -17.62 -19.14 3.78
N PRO A 121 -18.03 -20.31 3.26
CA PRO A 121 -18.94 -21.18 3.97
C PRO A 121 -18.27 -21.81 5.20
N LYS A 122 -19.09 -22.07 6.21
CA LYS A 122 -18.66 -22.70 7.47
C LYS A 122 -18.01 -24.06 7.17
N ASN A 123 -16.96 -24.41 7.93
CA ASN A 123 -16.16 -25.63 7.86
C ASN A 123 -14.99 -25.65 6.84
N ILE A 124 -14.90 -24.72 5.88
CA ILE A 124 -13.75 -24.65 4.94
C ILE A 124 -12.94 -23.35 5.05
N GLU A 125 -13.20 -22.56 6.09
CA GLU A 125 -12.58 -21.24 6.32
C GLU A 125 -11.04 -21.29 6.25
N ALA A 126 -10.43 -22.30 6.87
CA ALA A 126 -8.98 -22.44 6.91
C ALA A 126 -8.38 -22.59 5.50
N THR A 127 -8.98 -23.43 4.65
CA THR A 127 -8.52 -23.66 3.27
C THR A 127 -8.71 -22.41 2.42
N CYS A 128 -9.85 -21.73 2.52
CA CYS A 128 -10.12 -20.49 1.81
C CYS A 128 -9.15 -19.37 2.22
N PHE A 129 -8.84 -19.25 3.52
CA PHE A 129 -7.85 -18.29 4.00
C PHE A 129 -6.42 -18.61 3.54
N ALA A 130 -6.05 -19.89 3.53
CA ALA A 130 -4.77 -20.32 2.98
C ALA A 130 -4.65 -19.94 1.49
N MET A 131 -5.72 -20.13 0.72
CA MET A 131 -5.78 -19.72 -0.68
C MET A 131 -5.70 -18.18 -0.82
N LEU A 132 -6.41 -17.43 0.03
CA LEU A 132 -6.34 -15.96 0.03
C LEU A 132 -4.92 -15.46 0.31
N ALA A 133 -4.23 -16.05 1.29
CA ALA A 133 -2.84 -15.72 1.60
C ALA A 133 -1.91 -16.06 0.43
N GLY A 134 -2.09 -17.21 -0.22
CA GLY A 134 -1.35 -17.57 -1.43
C GLY A 134 -1.56 -16.57 -2.57
N LEU A 135 -2.81 -16.21 -2.87
CA LEU A 135 -3.15 -15.20 -3.87
C LEU A 135 -2.59 -13.82 -3.51
N HIS A 136 -2.55 -13.46 -2.23
CA HIS A 136 -1.96 -12.21 -1.78
C HIS A 136 -0.46 -12.14 -2.09
N ASN A 137 0.27 -13.25 -1.88
CA ASN A 137 1.69 -13.33 -2.20
C ASN A 137 1.93 -13.30 -3.71
N ILE A 138 1.15 -14.06 -4.50
CA ILE A 138 1.21 -14.03 -5.97
C ILE A 138 0.98 -12.61 -6.49
N LYS A 139 -0.05 -11.93 -5.97
CA LYS A 139 -0.34 -10.52 -6.28
C LYS A 139 0.89 -9.65 -6.01
N ASN A 140 1.53 -9.76 -4.84
CA ASN A 140 2.71 -8.95 -4.52
C ASN A 140 3.89 -9.23 -5.47
N SER A 141 4.11 -10.49 -5.86
CA SER A 141 5.12 -10.86 -6.86
C SER A 141 4.81 -10.27 -8.24
N ILE A 142 3.56 -10.35 -8.70
CA ILE A 142 3.12 -9.77 -9.97
C ILE A 142 3.32 -8.25 -9.96
N ARG A 143 2.97 -7.57 -8.86
CA ARG A 143 3.16 -6.12 -8.71
C ARG A 143 4.62 -5.72 -8.82
N GLY A 144 5.53 -6.49 -8.23
CA GLY A 144 6.97 -6.27 -8.33
C GLY A 144 7.48 -6.50 -9.75
N TYR A 145 7.01 -7.55 -10.43
CA TYR A 145 7.36 -7.82 -11.82
C TYR A 145 6.87 -6.73 -12.77
N ILE A 146 5.62 -6.28 -12.63
CA ILE A 146 5.06 -5.16 -13.40
C ILE A 146 5.88 -3.89 -13.14
N GLY A 147 6.22 -3.61 -11.87
CA GLY A 147 7.07 -2.46 -11.52
C GLY A 147 8.44 -2.50 -12.21
N SER A 148 9.13 -3.64 -12.16
CA SER A 148 10.41 -3.83 -12.86
C SER A 148 10.26 -3.69 -14.37
N SER A 149 9.22 -4.30 -14.96
CA SER A 149 8.99 -4.24 -16.41
C SER A 149 8.66 -2.82 -16.90
N ILE A 150 7.92 -2.04 -16.12
CA ILE A 150 7.68 -0.62 -16.42
C ILE A 150 8.99 0.16 -16.38
N ASN A 151 9.85 -0.11 -15.40
CA ASN A 151 11.15 0.53 -15.33
C ASN A 151 12.00 0.22 -16.56
N ASP A 152 12.13 -1.07 -16.92
CA ASP A 152 12.99 -1.51 -18.02
C ASP A 152 12.54 -0.99 -19.39
N ASN A 153 11.22 -0.87 -19.60
CA ASN A 153 10.67 -0.46 -20.91
C ASN A 153 10.54 1.06 -21.08
N MET A 154 10.40 1.85 -20.01
CA MET A 154 10.02 3.26 -20.12
C MET A 154 11.03 4.26 -19.56
N ILE A 155 11.76 3.94 -18.48
CA ILE A 155 12.52 4.95 -17.72
C ILE A 155 13.99 4.56 -17.56
N GLY A 156 14.30 3.28 -17.34
CA GLY A 156 15.67 2.80 -17.18
C GLY A 156 16.35 3.27 -15.90
N VAL A 157 15.60 3.44 -14.80
CA VAL A 157 16.20 3.76 -13.49
C VAL A 157 17.10 2.61 -13.07
N THR A 158 18.35 2.92 -12.79
CA THR A 158 19.34 1.96 -12.30
C THR A 158 19.80 2.43 -10.92
N ARG A 159 20.41 1.55 -10.13
CA ARG A 159 20.96 1.92 -8.81
C ARG A 159 21.89 3.13 -8.88
N ASP A 160 22.64 3.27 -9.96
CA ASP A 160 23.61 4.36 -10.17
C ASP A 160 22.96 5.67 -10.68
N ASN A 161 21.73 5.62 -11.20
CA ASN A 161 21.02 6.81 -11.71
C ASN A 161 19.56 6.78 -11.24
N MET A 162 19.29 7.46 -10.12
CA MET A 162 17.99 7.53 -9.48
C MET A 162 17.22 8.83 -9.76
N ASP A 163 17.74 9.71 -10.62
CA ASP A 163 17.16 11.04 -10.87
C ASP A 163 15.72 10.97 -11.38
N ASP A 164 15.38 9.92 -12.14
CA ASP A 164 14.05 9.71 -12.71
C ASP A 164 13.12 8.86 -11.84
N PHE A 165 13.52 8.52 -10.60
CA PHE A 165 12.71 7.70 -9.69
C PHE A 165 11.33 8.30 -9.39
N TRP A 166 11.22 9.63 -9.39
CA TRP A 166 9.95 10.31 -9.20
C TRP A 166 8.92 9.95 -10.29
N LYS A 167 9.34 9.68 -11.54
CA LYS A 167 8.44 9.28 -12.63
C LYS A 167 7.79 7.93 -12.33
N LEU A 168 8.54 6.97 -11.78
CA LEU A 168 8.00 5.67 -11.35
C LEU A 168 6.95 5.84 -10.25
N LYS A 169 7.21 6.72 -9.27
CA LYS A 169 6.23 7.03 -8.22
C LYS A 169 4.97 7.70 -8.76
N VAL A 170 5.07 8.61 -9.72
CA VAL A 170 3.91 9.21 -10.39
C VAL A 170 3.08 8.15 -11.09
N ILE A 171 3.69 7.20 -11.80
CA ILE A 171 2.98 6.07 -12.41
C ILE A 171 2.26 5.24 -11.32
N SER A 172 2.92 4.97 -10.20
CA SER A 172 2.29 4.27 -9.06
C SER A 172 1.06 5.00 -8.53
N ILE A 173 1.12 6.33 -8.38
CA ILE A 173 0.03 7.18 -7.92
C ILE A 173 -1.14 7.21 -8.91
N ILE A 174 -0.85 7.24 -10.22
CA ILE A 174 -1.90 7.15 -11.24
C ILE A 174 -2.58 5.77 -11.17
N CYS A 175 -1.80 4.70 -11.04
CA CYS A 175 -2.33 3.35 -10.88
C CYS A 175 -3.08 3.16 -9.55
N SER A 176 -2.77 3.91 -8.49
CA SER A 176 -3.49 3.84 -7.21
C SER A 176 -4.89 4.46 -7.27
N CYS A 177 -5.23 5.17 -8.35
CA CYS A 177 -6.59 5.61 -8.63
C CYS A 177 -7.44 4.52 -9.30
N ALA A 178 -6.82 3.49 -9.89
CA ALA A 178 -7.54 2.42 -10.58
C ALA A 178 -8.58 1.70 -9.69
N PRO A 179 -8.34 1.49 -8.38
CA PRO A 179 -9.35 0.94 -7.47
C PRO A 179 -10.69 1.70 -7.43
N LEU A 180 -10.69 3.02 -7.66
CA LEU A 180 -11.93 3.80 -7.69
C LEU A 180 -12.82 3.43 -8.88
N LEU A 181 -12.23 3.12 -10.04
CA LEU A 181 -12.97 2.77 -11.25
C LEU A 181 -13.77 1.48 -11.09
N PHE A 182 -13.27 0.54 -10.28
CA PHE A 182 -13.89 -0.77 -10.06
C PHE A 182 -14.61 -0.86 -8.72
N ILE A 183 -14.88 0.27 -8.06
CA ILE A 183 -15.58 0.27 -6.78
C ILE A 183 -17.00 -0.29 -6.87
N PHE A 184 -17.61 -0.23 -8.07
CA PHE A 184 -18.92 -0.81 -8.35
C PHE A 184 -18.94 -2.34 -8.21
N LEU A 185 -17.77 -3.00 -8.29
CA LEU A 185 -17.65 -4.45 -8.17
C LEU A 185 -17.64 -4.91 -6.70
N LEU A 186 -17.44 -4.00 -5.75
CA LEU A 186 -17.44 -4.35 -4.34
C LEU A 186 -18.89 -4.54 -3.83
N PRO A 187 -19.20 -5.71 -3.24
CA PRO A 187 -20.53 -6.00 -2.75
C PRO A 187 -20.91 -5.06 -1.60
N THR A 188 -22.17 -4.65 -1.57
CA THR A 188 -22.73 -3.83 -0.50
C THR A 188 -23.09 -4.72 0.69
N ASN A 189 -23.09 -4.18 1.92
CA ASN A 189 -23.42 -4.93 3.13
C ASN A 189 -24.75 -5.71 3.02
N LYS A 190 -25.76 -5.15 2.35
CA LYS A 190 -27.03 -5.82 2.07
C LYS A 190 -26.88 -7.12 1.26
N GLN A 191 -26.05 -7.11 0.23
CA GLN A 191 -25.82 -8.29 -0.62
C GLN A 191 -25.06 -9.40 0.12
N ILE A 192 -24.29 -9.04 1.15
CA ILE A 192 -23.57 -9.99 1.99
C ILE A 192 -24.54 -10.66 2.97
N GLU A 193 -25.49 -9.90 3.54
CA GLU A 193 -26.56 -10.44 4.39
C GLU A 193 -27.47 -11.42 3.63
N ASP A 194 -27.72 -11.17 2.34
CA ASP A 194 -28.52 -12.07 1.48
C ASP A 194 -27.83 -13.42 1.16
N CYS A 195 -26.52 -13.54 1.40
CA CYS A 195 -25.72 -14.74 1.11
C CYS A 195 -25.45 -15.63 2.34
N GLN A 196 -25.85 -15.22 3.55
CA GLN A 196 -25.67 -15.96 4.81
C GLN A 196 -26.94 -16.70 5.24
#